data_AF-A0A3M2AJM3-F1
#
_entry.id   AF-A0A3M2AJM3-F1
#
_cell.length_a   1.000
_cell.length_b   1.000
_cell.length_c   1.000
_cell.angle_alpha   90.00
_cell.angle_beta   90.00
_cell.angle_gamma   90.00
#
_symmetry.space_group_name_H-M   'P 1'
#
loop_
_entity.id
_entity.type
_entity.pdbx_description
1 polymer ?
#
loop_
_entity_poly.entity_id
_entity_poly.type
_entity_poly.pdbx_seq_one_letter_code
_entity_poly.pdbx_strand_id
1 'polypeptide(L)'
;MIGTMPPVRRRGDSHRRSPTGRVAVWACLVLVSAGSRPGPGAGRAVPVKGPPTGTPRAAKPASTEGACRALAAATDRPDARVSDGAATGPVAASLPVAAIRWPRKRWIRHTVVPRETFAGIAARYRVRPASLRRWNPELGDEVRKGEVLRIYTDFVPPPRRPIEVTVAEGDTWWSIACRHGVGSWDLRAMNYRPGGRLRPGETLRIWIDPIAHDFIEREWADPPFGVRPGAHGVGSPDDGRLVCGVQLPERPEYIRKIPGSAYGTTHTVRNLIAAMVEFRRRSGYGGRVYIGAISRPRGGRLGGHKSHRTGRDVDIRLPLKESIPQALEPRPARRVDFRALYHLIRALVDTGEVEVVFLDYPLQRRLAKAAAAAGASEAELAALLQWPRGRKASRGIVRDEPGHDDHIHVRFRCGPGETECYSRTDEGWGRIPEVRRAPGQP
;
A
#
# COMPACT_ATOMS: atom_id res chain seq x y z
N MET A 1 -61.52 45.97 16.85
CA MET A 1 -61.80 44.83 17.74
C MET A 1 -60.52 44.46 18.46
N ILE A 2 -60.44 44.82 19.74
CA ILE A 2 -59.96 44.04 20.91
C ILE A 2 -58.96 42.90 20.58
N GLY A 3 -57.77 42.78 21.16
CA GLY A 3 -57.12 43.46 22.29
C GLY A 3 -55.65 42.98 22.38
N THR A 4 -54.71 43.86 22.72
CA THR A 4 -54.14 44.10 24.09
C THR A 4 -53.00 43.15 24.49
N MET A 5 -51.75 43.59 24.23
CA MET A 5 -50.64 43.92 25.18
C MET A 5 -50.72 43.45 26.66
N PRO A 6 -49.63 43.50 27.48
CA PRO A 6 -48.16 43.38 27.27
C PRO A 6 -47.46 42.59 28.46
N PRO A 7 -46.11 42.65 28.67
CA PRO A 7 -45.33 41.70 29.50
C PRO A 7 -44.95 42.22 30.91
N VAL A 8 -44.48 41.34 31.81
CA VAL A 8 -43.79 41.73 33.07
C VAL A 8 -42.63 40.79 33.47
N ARG A 9 -41.67 41.42 34.14
CA ARG A 9 -40.30 41.10 34.53
C ARG A 9 -40.11 40.22 35.80
N ARG A 10 -38.94 39.55 35.81
CA ARG A 10 -37.86 39.44 36.84
C ARG A 10 -38.06 38.71 38.20
N ARG A 11 -36.88 38.20 38.62
CA ARG A 11 -36.37 37.77 39.95
C ARG A 11 -36.53 36.27 40.19
N GLY A 12 -35.57 35.52 40.74
CA GLY A 12 -34.26 35.81 41.30
C GLY A 12 -33.79 34.59 42.11
N ASP A 13 -32.47 34.46 42.25
CA ASP A 13 -31.70 33.76 43.29
C ASP A 13 -31.66 32.22 43.43
N SER A 14 -30.44 31.74 43.17
CA SER A 14 -29.56 30.98 44.09
C SER A 14 -29.95 29.56 44.54
N HIS A 15 -29.08 28.58 44.25
CA HIS A 15 -28.32 27.86 45.27
C HIS A 15 -27.30 26.86 44.68
N ARG A 16 -26.20 26.71 45.44
CA ARG A 16 -25.00 25.89 45.23
C ARG A 16 -25.30 24.39 45.13
N ARG A 17 -24.45 23.66 44.38
CA ARG A 17 -23.55 22.57 44.88
C ARG A 17 -22.90 21.79 43.71
N SER A 18 -21.57 21.75 43.69
CA SER A 18 -20.76 20.64 43.15
C SER A 18 -20.68 19.52 44.22
N PRO A 19 -20.05 18.32 44.04
CA PRO A 19 -19.13 17.89 42.98
C PRO A 19 -19.20 16.38 42.54
N THR A 20 -18.27 16.02 41.64
CA THR A 20 -17.61 14.69 41.45
C THR A 20 -18.42 13.47 40.96
N GLY A 21 -18.09 13.00 39.75
CA GLY A 21 -18.39 11.65 39.24
C GLY A 21 -17.13 10.97 38.72
N ARG A 22 -16.84 9.79 39.28
CA ARG A 22 -15.59 9.03 39.16
C ARG A 22 -15.49 8.19 37.89
N VAL A 23 -14.24 7.92 37.55
CA VAL A 23 -13.69 6.99 36.55
C VAL A 23 -14.06 5.54 36.88
N ALA A 24 -14.46 4.76 35.87
CA ALA A 24 -14.57 3.30 35.96
C ALA A 24 -13.50 2.64 35.07
N VAL A 25 -12.60 1.90 35.70
CA VAL A 25 -11.59 1.02 35.10
C VAL A 25 -12.18 -0.39 35.07
N TRP A 26 -12.18 -1.05 33.91
CA TRP A 26 -12.52 -2.47 33.79
C TRP A 26 -11.25 -3.31 33.68
N ALA A 27 -11.03 -4.16 34.68
CA ALA A 27 -9.97 -5.15 34.73
C ALA A 27 -10.43 -6.46 34.08
N CYS A 28 -9.61 -7.02 33.17
CA CYS A 28 -9.80 -8.36 32.62
C CYS A 28 -9.12 -9.40 33.53
N LEU A 29 -9.91 -10.37 33.99
CA LEU A 29 -9.46 -11.54 34.75
C LEU A 29 -9.02 -12.64 33.76
N VAL A 30 -7.81 -13.17 33.97
CA VAL A 30 -7.25 -14.34 33.27
C VAL A 30 -7.52 -15.57 34.13
N LEU A 31 -8.09 -16.63 33.56
CA LEU A 31 -8.23 -17.95 34.19
C LEU A 31 -7.20 -18.91 33.60
N VAL A 32 -6.32 -19.40 34.49
CA VAL A 32 -5.38 -20.51 34.30
C VAL A 32 -6.04 -21.77 34.86
N SER A 33 -5.85 -22.92 34.23
CA SER A 33 -6.12 -24.21 34.87
C SER A 33 -5.06 -25.26 34.49
N ALA A 34 -4.63 -26.03 35.50
CA ALA A 34 -3.61 -27.09 35.43
C ALA A 34 -3.97 -28.26 36.37
N GLY A 35 -3.70 -29.51 35.93
CA GLY A 35 -3.54 -30.77 36.71
C GLY A 35 -4.84 -31.47 37.17
N SER A 36 -5.02 -32.81 37.23
CA SER A 36 -4.10 -33.97 37.36
C SER A 36 -4.79 -35.33 37.01
N ARG A 37 -3.99 -36.43 36.92
CA ARG A 37 -4.21 -37.85 36.42
C ARG A 37 -4.90 -38.82 37.46
N PRO A 38 -4.88 -40.21 37.41
CA PRO A 38 -4.44 -41.26 36.40
C PRO A 38 -5.24 -42.61 36.24
N GLY A 39 -4.94 -43.38 35.16
CA GLY A 39 -4.77 -44.89 35.05
C GLY A 39 -6.00 -45.83 34.78
N PRO A 40 -5.84 -47.13 34.36
CA PRO A 40 -4.74 -47.86 33.68
C PRO A 40 -5.17 -48.86 32.53
N GLY A 41 -4.21 -49.47 31.79
CA GLY A 41 -4.30 -50.90 31.37
C GLY A 41 -4.07 -51.34 29.90
N ALA A 42 -3.01 -52.15 29.67
CA ALA A 42 -2.71 -53.14 28.60
C ALA A 42 -2.41 -52.66 27.15
N GLY A 43 -1.44 -53.16 26.37
CA GLY A 43 -0.45 -54.24 26.48
C GLY A 43 -0.15 -54.87 25.09
N ARG A 44 1.14 -55.18 24.82
CA ARG A 44 1.75 -55.95 23.67
C ARG A 44 1.98 -55.22 22.34
N ALA A 45 2.97 -55.55 21.49
CA ALA A 45 4.30 -56.18 21.56
C ALA A 45 4.94 -56.04 20.14
N VAL A 46 6.27 -56.02 20.08
CA VAL A 46 7.13 -55.91 18.88
C VAL A 46 7.30 -57.29 18.19
N PRO A 47 7.74 -57.38 16.92
CA PRO A 47 9.06 -57.98 16.68
C PRO A 47 9.93 -57.27 15.62
N VAL A 48 11.24 -57.46 15.79
CA VAL A 48 12.38 -57.02 14.97
C VAL A 48 13.00 -58.24 14.25
N LYS A 49 13.50 -58.09 13.01
CA LYS A 49 14.81 -58.61 12.50
C LYS A 49 15.02 -58.22 11.01
N GLY A 50 16.16 -57.57 10.70
CA GLY A 50 16.68 -57.28 9.32
C GLY A 50 17.71 -58.32 8.85
N PRO A 51 18.83 -57.99 8.16
CA PRO A 51 19.16 -57.10 7.01
C PRO A 51 19.75 -57.97 5.82
N PRO A 52 20.70 -57.59 4.91
CA PRO A 52 21.34 -56.32 4.49
C PRO A 52 21.39 -56.09 2.94
N THR A 53 21.76 -54.91 2.42
CA THR A 53 23.04 -54.55 1.69
C THR A 53 22.68 -53.41 0.71
N GLY A 54 23.48 -52.45 0.24
CA GLY A 54 24.87 -52.03 0.39
C GLY A 54 25.00 -50.63 -0.27
N THR A 55 25.98 -49.86 0.20
CA THR A 55 26.41 -48.48 -0.15
C THR A 55 27.10 -48.38 -1.54
N PRO A 56 27.40 -47.20 -2.17
CA PRO A 56 28.10 -46.06 -1.54
C PRO A 56 27.76 -44.59 -1.96
N ARG A 57 27.76 -43.75 -0.92
CA ARG A 57 28.46 -42.46 -0.71
C ARG A 57 29.06 -41.68 -1.91
N ALA A 58 28.64 -40.42 -2.05
CA ALA A 58 29.45 -39.26 -2.47
C ALA A 58 28.86 -37.98 -1.81
N ALA A 59 29.52 -37.41 -0.79
CA ALA A 59 30.44 -36.27 -0.84
C ALA A 59 29.74 -34.89 -0.87
N LYS A 60 29.86 -34.15 0.25
CA LYS A 60 29.58 -32.71 0.38
C LYS A 60 30.69 -31.89 -0.30
N PRO A 61 30.38 -30.66 -0.74
CA PRO A 61 31.25 -29.50 -0.51
C PRO A 61 30.52 -28.48 0.39
N ALA A 62 31.11 -28.04 1.50
CA ALA A 62 32.14 -27.01 1.62
C ALA A 62 31.60 -25.58 1.35
N SER A 63 31.67 -24.79 2.42
CA SER A 63 31.43 -23.36 2.53
C SER A 63 32.30 -22.53 1.58
N THR A 64 31.73 -21.46 1.01
CA THR A 64 32.52 -20.38 0.38
C THR A 64 31.95 -19.02 0.76
N GLU A 65 32.41 -18.49 1.90
CA GLU A 65 32.85 -17.10 1.95
C GLU A 65 33.89 -16.92 0.84
N GLY A 66 33.61 -16.10 -0.18
CA GLY A 66 34.53 -15.96 -1.32
C GLY A 66 33.97 -15.39 -2.62
N ALA A 67 32.76 -14.82 -2.64
CA ALA A 67 32.18 -14.20 -3.85
C ALA A 67 32.09 -12.66 -3.75
N CYS A 68 33.03 -12.03 -3.04
CA CYS A 68 33.25 -10.59 -3.01
C CYS A 68 34.73 -10.30 -3.33
N ARG A 69 35.14 -10.51 -4.59
CA ARG A 69 36.35 -9.94 -5.23
C ARG A 69 36.55 -10.55 -6.62
N ALA A 70 35.79 -10.06 -7.60
CA ALA A 70 36.08 -10.26 -9.02
C ALA A 70 35.26 -9.27 -9.88
N LEU A 71 35.50 -7.97 -9.70
CA LEU A 71 35.12 -6.94 -10.68
C LEU A 71 36.05 -5.71 -10.55
N ALA A 72 37.33 -6.00 -10.37
CA ALA A 72 38.40 -5.02 -10.37
C ALA A 72 39.63 -5.67 -11.03
N ALA A 73 39.69 -5.59 -12.36
CA ALA A 73 40.92 -5.59 -13.17
C ALA A 73 40.58 -5.83 -14.65
N ALA A 74 40.48 -4.75 -15.43
CA ALA A 74 40.82 -4.64 -16.85
C ALA A 74 40.39 -3.24 -17.29
N THR A 75 41.22 -2.34 -17.83
CA THR A 75 42.63 -2.34 -18.19
C THR A 75 42.98 -0.86 -18.37
N ASP A 76 44.08 -0.45 -17.76
CA ASP A 76 44.74 0.82 -17.92
C ASP A 76 45.62 0.79 -19.17
N ARG A 77 45.57 1.85 -20.01
CA ARG A 77 46.73 2.52 -20.70
C ARG A 77 46.30 3.55 -21.76
N PRO A 78 47.15 4.54 -22.12
CA PRO A 78 46.84 5.95 -21.87
C PRO A 78 47.00 6.89 -23.10
N ASP A 79 46.81 8.19 -22.81
CA ASP A 79 47.28 9.38 -23.52
C ASP A 79 46.63 9.81 -24.85
N ALA A 80 45.81 10.86 -24.74
CA ALA A 80 45.92 12.04 -25.60
C ALA A 80 45.48 13.29 -24.81
N ARG A 81 46.44 14.19 -24.56
CA ARG A 81 46.21 15.55 -24.05
C ARG A 81 45.75 16.48 -25.18
N VAL A 82 45.34 17.69 -24.76
CA VAL A 82 45.12 18.96 -25.51
C VAL A 82 43.62 19.23 -25.67
N SER A 83 43.01 20.33 -25.21
CA SER A 83 43.48 21.59 -24.60
C SER A 83 42.30 22.33 -23.96
N ASP A 84 42.62 23.17 -22.97
CA ASP A 84 41.74 24.19 -22.39
C ASP A 84 41.17 25.17 -23.43
N GLY A 85 39.92 25.60 -23.21
CA GLY A 85 39.26 26.69 -23.91
C GLY A 85 38.01 27.11 -23.16
N ALA A 86 38.11 28.21 -22.41
CA ALA A 86 37.05 28.74 -21.56
C ALA A 86 36.00 29.55 -22.34
N ALA A 87 34.76 29.43 -21.83
CA ALA A 87 33.69 30.43 -21.75
C ALA A 87 32.99 30.96 -23.04
N THR A 88 31.70 30.61 -23.19
CA THR A 88 30.60 31.57 -23.45
C THR A 88 29.22 30.96 -23.12
N GLY A 89 28.51 31.56 -22.16
CA GLY A 89 27.05 31.82 -22.19
C GLY A 89 26.01 30.66 -22.14
N PRO A 90 24.87 30.84 -21.43
CA PRO A 90 23.82 29.83 -21.34
C PRO A 90 22.91 29.88 -22.58
N VAL A 91 22.88 28.82 -23.38
CA VAL A 91 21.84 28.68 -24.41
C VAL A 91 20.63 28.03 -23.75
N ALA A 92 19.81 28.85 -23.09
CA ALA A 92 18.44 28.52 -22.77
C ALA A 92 17.63 28.45 -24.08
N ALA A 93 17.77 27.33 -24.79
CA ALA A 93 16.85 26.99 -25.87
C ALA A 93 15.54 26.51 -25.23
N SER A 94 14.64 27.46 -25.00
CA SER A 94 13.24 27.24 -24.67
C SER A 94 12.60 26.38 -25.78
N LEU A 95 12.60 25.06 -25.60
CA LEU A 95 11.79 24.19 -26.44
C LEU A 95 10.33 24.60 -26.23
N PRO A 96 9.55 24.82 -27.30
CA PRO A 96 8.13 25.05 -27.15
C PRO A 96 7.56 23.80 -26.48
N VAL A 97 7.04 23.97 -25.26
CA VAL A 97 6.12 22.99 -24.67
C VAL A 97 4.95 22.94 -25.64
N ALA A 98 5.03 22.05 -26.65
CA ALA A 98 3.91 21.71 -27.48
C ALA A 98 2.76 21.46 -26.50
N ALA A 99 1.73 22.31 -26.55
CA ALA A 99 0.63 22.28 -25.61
C ALA A 99 0.07 20.86 -25.65
N ILE A 100 0.41 20.06 -24.64
CA ILE A 100 -0.10 18.70 -24.47
C ILE A 100 -1.61 18.87 -24.41
N ARG A 101 -2.29 18.58 -25.52
CA ARG A 101 -3.74 18.64 -25.61
C ARG A 101 -4.25 17.49 -24.76
N TRP A 102 -4.54 17.80 -23.51
CA TRP A 102 -5.28 16.89 -22.63
C TRP A 102 -6.56 16.48 -23.36
N PRO A 103 -6.90 15.18 -23.40
CA PRO A 103 -8.14 14.73 -24.02
C PRO A 103 -9.31 15.52 -23.40
N ARG A 104 -10.09 16.18 -24.27
CA ARG A 104 -11.25 16.94 -23.80
C ARG A 104 -12.26 15.96 -23.22
N LYS A 105 -12.85 16.32 -22.07
CA LYS A 105 -13.94 15.55 -21.48
C LYS A 105 -15.08 15.40 -22.49
N ARG A 106 -15.63 14.20 -22.59
CA ARG A 106 -16.73 13.85 -23.50
C ARG A 106 -17.69 12.87 -22.85
N TRP A 107 -18.91 12.82 -23.37
CA TRP A 107 -19.90 11.84 -22.96
C TRP A 107 -19.61 10.48 -23.61
N ILE A 108 -19.59 9.43 -22.79
CA ILE A 108 -19.42 8.04 -23.19
C ILE A 108 -20.60 7.24 -22.64
N ARG A 109 -21.02 6.21 -23.39
CA ARG A 109 -21.96 5.20 -22.92
C ARG A 109 -21.18 3.95 -22.53
N HIS A 110 -21.44 3.45 -21.34
CA HIS A 110 -20.83 2.23 -20.81
C HIS A 110 -21.93 1.21 -20.49
N THR A 111 -21.85 0.03 -21.08
CA THR A 111 -22.77 -1.07 -20.76
C THR A 111 -22.19 -1.92 -19.64
N VAL A 112 -22.93 -2.05 -18.54
CA VAL A 112 -22.51 -2.76 -17.33
C VAL A 112 -22.30 -4.24 -17.63
N VAL A 113 -21.12 -4.75 -17.30
CA VAL A 113 -20.78 -6.17 -17.38
C VAL A 113 -20.95 -6.85 -16.01
N PRO A 114 -20.92 -8.21 -15.93
CA PRO A 114 -21.10 -8.89 -14.66
C PRO A 114 -20.14 -8.41 -13.57
N ARG A 115 -20.66 -8.29 -12.35
CA ARG A 115 -19.91 -7.96 -11.11
C ARG A 115 -19.30 -6.55 -11.06
N GLU A 116 -19.66 -5.66 -11.98
CA GLU A 116 -19.34 -4.25 -11.85
C GLU A 116 -20.18 -3.56 -10.77
N THR A 117 -19.64 -2.46 -10.25
CA THR A 117 -20.31 -1.59 -9.27
C THR A 117 -20.17 -0.14 -9.71
N PHE A 118 -21.04 0.76 -9.24
CA PHE A 118 -20.88 2.20 -9.49
C PHE A 118 -19.48 2.70 -9.10
N ALA A 119 -18.97 2.26 -7.95
CA ALA A 119 -17.65 2.66 -7.46
C ALA A 119 -16.52 2.10 -8.34
N GLY A 120 -16.60 0.84 -8.76
CA GLY A 120 -15.61 0.24 -9.65
C GLY A 120 -15.59 0.89 -11.04
N ILE A 121 -16.76 1.13 -11.62
CA ILE A 121 -16.91 1.82 -12.92
C ILE A 121 -16.35 3.24 -12.81
N ALA A 122 -16.75 4.00 -11.79
CA ALA A 122 -16.28 5.37 -11.61
C ALA A 122 -14.74 5.45 -11.50
N ALA A 123 -14.10 4.52 -10.76
CA ALA A 123 -12.66 4.45 -10.64
C ALA A 123 -11.99 4.15 -12.00
N ARG A 124 -12.53 3.17 -12.73
CA ARG A 124 -12.04 2.76 -14.05
C ARG A 124 -12.01 3.95 -15.03
N TYR A 125 -13.05 4.77 -15.00
CA TYR A 125 -13.21 5.97 -15.84
C TYR A 125 -12.60 7.25 -15.24
N ARG A 126 -11.88 7.16 -14.11
CA ARG A 126 -11.25 8.31 -13.41
C ARG A 126 -12.23 9.41 -12.99
N VAL A 127 -13.48 9.04 -12.68
CA VAL A 127 -14.52 9.96 -12.20
C VAL A 127 -14.90 9.65 -10.75
N ARG A 128 -15.62 10.58 -10.11
CA ARG A 128 -16.14 10.40 -8.76
C ARG A 128 -17.41 9.54 -8.78
N PRO A 129 -17.61 8.60 -7.84
CA PRO A 129 -18.87 7.85 -7.71
C PRO A 129 -20.09 8.75 -7.63
N ALA A 130 -20.02 9.83 -6.84
CA ALA A 130 -21.11 10.79 -6.70
C ALA A 130 -21.45 11.51 -8.01
N SER A 131 -20.45 11.82 -8.85
CA SER A 131 -20.69 12.42 -10.17
C SER A 131 -21.35 11.42 -11.11
N LEU A 132 -20.88 10.17 -11.13
CA LEU A 132 -21.47 9.11 -11.95
C LEU A 132 -22.95 8.88 -11.60
N ARG A 133 -23.29 8.84 -10.31
CA ARG A 133 -24.69 8.75 -9.85
C ARG A 133 -25.53 9.94 -10.30
N ARG A 134 -25.01 11.17 -10.16
CA ARG A 134 -25.73 12.39 -10.61
C ARG A 134 -26.01 12.43 -12.11
N TRP A 135 -25.16 11.82 -12.94
CA TRP A 135 -25.37 11.76 -14.39
C TRP A 135 -26.36 10.67 -14.83
N ASN A 136 -26.72 9.76 -13.92
CA ASN A 136 -27.61 8.63 -14.17
C ASN A 136 -28.70 8.56 -13.08
N PRO A 137 -29.49 9.63 -12.88
CA PRO A 137 -30.50 9.71 -11.81
C PRO A 137 -31.63 8.68 -11.96
N GLU A 138 -31.81 8.11 -13.14
CA GLU A 138 -32.78 7.06 -13.44
C GLU A 138 -32.38 5.67 -12.92
N LEU A 139 -31.11 5.47 -12.57
CA LEU A 139 -30.60 4.20 -12.05
C LEU A 139 -30.73 4.15 -10.52
N GLY A 140 -30.96 2.95 -9.99
CA GLY A 140 -31.01 2.72 -8.54
C GLY A 140 -29.63 2.84 -7.86
N ASP A 141 -29.58 2.48 -6.57
CA ASP A 141 -28.32 2.54 -5.81
C ASP A 141 -27.26 1.54 -6.28
N GLU A 142 -27.69 0.47 -6.96
CA GLU A 142 -26.87 -0.59 -7.52
C GLU A 142 -26.99 -0.61 -9.05
N VAL A 143 -25.89 -0.95 -9.72
CA VAL A 143 -25.89 -1.21 -11.17
C VAL A 143 -26.24 -2.66 -11.45
N ARG A 144 -27.00 -2.91 -12.51
CA ARG A 144 -27.35 -4.24 -13.00
C ARG A 144 -26.71 -4.49 -14.36
N LYS A 145 -26.33 -5.74 -14.62
CA LYS A 145 -25.78 -6.18 -15.91
C LYS A 145 -26.71 -5.74 -17.04
N GLY A 146 -26.14 -5.12 -18.08
CA GLY A 146 -26.87 -4.66 -19.26
C GLY A 146 -27.40 -3.22 -19.17
N GLU A 147 -27.41 -2.61 -17.98
CA GLU A 147 -27.70 -1.18 -17.86
C GLU A 147 -26.63 -0.35 -18.60
N VAL A 148 -27.03 0.83 -19.08
CA VAL A 148 -26.15 1.72 -19.84
C VAL A 148 -25.95 3.02 -19.07
N LEU A 149 -24.72 3.24 -18.61
CA LEU A 149 -24.35 4.46 -17.88
C LEU A 149 -23.81 5.52 -18.84
N ARG A 150 -24.24 6.76 -18.62
CA ARG A 150 -23.67 7.98 -19.18
C ARG A 150 -22.53 8.45 -18.29
N ILE A 151 -21.35 8.59 -18.89
CA ILE A 151 -20.13 8.95 -18.19
C ILE A 151 -19.49 10.15 -18.89
N TYR A 152 -19.23 11.23 -18.14
CA TYR A 152 -18.49 12.39 -18.63
C TYR A 152 -17.04 12.33 -18.17
N THR A 153 -16.12 12.01 -19.07
CA THR A 153 -14.72 11.70 -18.73
C THR A 153 -13.75 12.09 -19.85
N ASP A 154 -12.48 12.29 -19.48
CA ASP A 154 -11.33 12.46 -20.37
C ASP A 154 -10.53 11.16 -20.56
N PHE A 155 -10.89 10.08 -19.86
CA PHE A 155 -10.22 8.79 -19.92
C PHE A 155 -11.22 7.67 -20.24
N VAL A 156 -10.98 6.98 -21.34
CA VAL A 156 -11.79 5.83 -21.77
C VAL A 156 -10.93 4.55 -21.67
N PRO A 157 -11.11 3.73 -20.62
CA PRO A 157 -10.40 2.47 -20.50
C PRO A 157 -10.88 1.46 -21.57
N PRO A 158 -10.04 0.49 -21.96
CA PRO A 158 -10.50 -0.65 -22.76
C PRO A 158 -11.70 -1.33 -22.08
N PRO A 159 -12.68 -1.82 -22.85
CA PRO A 159 -13.84 -2.51 -22.27
C PRO A 159 -13.39 -3.82 -21.60
N ARG A 160 -14.08 -4.20 -20.52
CA ARG A 160 -13.93 -5.54 -19.96
C ARG A 160 -14.38 -6.57 -21.00
N ARG A 161 -13.65 -7.67 -21.08
CA ARG A 161 -13.95 -8.74 -22.03
C ARG A 161 -13.97 -10.10 -21.37
N PRO A 162 -14.82 -11.03 -21.83
CA PRO A 162 -14.76 -12.40 -21.40
C PRO A 162 -13.53 -13.09 -22.03
N ILE A 163 -12.88 -13.94 -21.25
CA ILE A 163 -11.93 -14.95 -21.71
C ILE A 163 -12.37 -16.31 -21.21
N GLU A 164 -11.86 -17.36 -21.85
CA GLU A 164 -12.05 -18.74 -21.41
C GLU A 164 -10.72 -19.28 -20.89
N VAL A 165 -10.78 -19.96 -19.74
CA VAL A 165 -9.62 -20.52 -19.07
C VAL A 165 -9.92 -21.97 -18.70
N THR A 166 -9.07 -22.88 -19.15
CA THR A 166 -9.14 -24.28 -18.76
C THR A 166 -8.46 -24.47 -17.41
N VAL A 167 -9.14 -25.12 -16.48
CA VAL A 167 -8.62 -25.43 -15.15
C VAL A 167 -7.50 -26.47 -15.27
N ALA A 168 -6.33 -26.12 -14.75
CA ALA A 168 -5.21 -27.05 -14.64
C ALA A 168 -5.29 -27.89 -13.36
N GLU A 169 -4.50 -28.97 -13.29
CA GLU A 169 -4.32 -29.70 -12.04
C GLU A 169 -3.72 -28.80 -10.94
N GLY A 170 -4.27 -28.88 -9.72
CA GLY A 170 -3.84 -28.05 -8.59
C GLY A 170 -4.38 -26.61 -8.59
N ASP A 171 -5.08 -26.17 -9.64
CA ASP A 171 -5.71 -24.86 -9.63
C ASP A 171 -6.79 -24.75 -8.55
N THR A 172 -6.93 -23.54 -8.03
CA THR A 172 -7.98 -23.15 -7.10
C THR A 172 -8.68 -21.92 -7.64
N TRP A 173 -9.89 -21.64 -7.16
CA TRP A 173 -10.57 -20.36 -7.44
C TRP A 173 -9.70 -19.16 -7.12
N TRP A 174 -8.80 -19.26 -6.13
CA TRP A 174 -7.86 -18.22 -5.77
C TRP A 174 -6.71 -18.09 -6.77
N SER A 175 -6.02 -19.19 -7.12
CA SER A 175 -4.87 -19.14 -8.04
C SER A 175 -5.28 -18.60 -9.41
N ILE A 176 -6.39 -19.11 -9.97
CA ILE A 176 -6.91 -18.66 -11.27
C ILE A 176 -7.31 -17.18 -11.17
N ALA A 177 -8.05 -16.80 -10.13
CA ALA A 177 -8.49 -15.41 -9.99
C ALA A 177 -7.31 -14.43 -9.90
N CYS A 178 -6.27 -14.78 -9.15
CA CYS A 178 -5.08 -13.94 -9.04
C CYS A 178 -4.25 -13.86 -10.33
N ARG A 179 -4.21 -14.94 -11.12
CA ARG A 179 -3.56 -14.97 -12.44
C ARG A 179 -4.23 -14.03 -13.45
N HIS A 180 -5.53 -13.80 -13.29
CA HIS A 180 -6.32 -12.98 -14.22
C HIS A 180 -6.80 -11.65 -13.61
N GLY A 181 -6.31 -11.27 -12.43
CA GLY A 181 -6.61 -9.99 -11.79
C GLY A 181 -8.07 -9.81 -11.36
N VAL A 182 -8.76 -10.89 -11.04
CA VAL A 182 -10.15 -10.87 -10.57
C VAL A 182 -10.27 -11.34 -9.12
N GLY A 183 -11.41 -11.06 -8.47
CA GLY A 183 -11.72 -11.62 -7.16
C GLY A 183 -12.14 -13.08 -7.27
N SER A 184 -11.64 -13.96 -6.40
CA SER A 184 -12.05 -15.38 -6.37
C SER A 184 -13.54 -15.58 -6.14
N TRP A 185 -14.16 -14.72 -5.33
CA TRP A 185 -15.61 -14.69 -5.14
C TRP A 185 -16.36 -14.29 -6.41
N ASP A 186 -15.85 -13.31 -7.14
CA ASP A 186 -16.44 -12.85 -8.40
C ASP A 186 -16.29 -13.93 -9.47
N LEU A 187 -15.11 -14.56 -9.58
CA LEU A 187 -14.86 -15.68 -10.48
C LEU A 187 -15.83 -16.84 -10.23
N ARG A 188 -15.99 -17.23 -8.96
CA ARG A 188 -16.94 -18.29 -8.58
C ARG A 188 -18.38 -17.89 -8.86
N ALA A 189 -18.76 -16.64 -8.63
CA ALA A 189 -20.11 -16.15 -8.90
C ALA A 189 -20.42 -16.15 -10.42
N MET A 190 -19.44 -15.81 -11.27
CA MET A 190 -19.59 -15.85 -12.73
C MET A 190 -19.75 -17.27 -13.29
N ASN A 191 -19.21 -18.28 -12.59
CA ASN A 191 -19.20 -19.68 -12.99
C ASN A 191 -19.98 -20.56 -11.99
N TYR A 192 -20.99 -19.98 -11.34
CA TYR A 192 -21.63 -20.63 -10.20
C TYR A 192 -22.30 -21.95 -10.58
N ARG A 193 -21.95 -22.99 -9.83
CA ARG A 193 -22.63 -24.28 -9.80
C ARG A 193 -22.83 -24.68 -8.33
N PRO A 194 -24.06 -24.97 -7.86
CA PRO A 194 -24.31 -25.39 -6.49
C PRO A 194 -23.41 -26.58 -6.09
N GLY A 195 -22.68 -26.45 -4.98
CA GLY A 195 -21.76 -27.50 -4.50
C GLY A 195 -20.54 -27.81 -5.39
N GLY A 196 -20.36 -27.09 -6.50
CA GLY A 196 -19.32 -27.37 -7.48
C GLY A 196 -17.91 -27.13 -6.94
N ARG A 197 -17.12 -28.21 -6.83
CA ARG A 197 -15.66 -28.12 -6.74
C ARG A 197 -15.10 -27.86 -8.13
N LEU A 198 -13.98 -27.13 -8.19
CA LEU A 198 -13.25 -26.88 -9.41
C LEU A 198 -12.69 -28.20 -9.95
N ARG A 199 -12.89 -28.50 -11.24
CA ARG A 199 -12.43 -29.76 -11.86
C ARG A 199 -11.36 -29.49 -12.92
N PRO A 200 -10.21 -30.19 -12.91
CA PRO A 200 -9.26 -30.12 -14.02
C PRO A 200 -9.95 -30.39 -15.37
N GLY A 201 -9.58 -29.64 -16.40
CA GLY A 201 -10.21 -29.68 -17.73
C GLY A 201 -11.52 -28.88 -17.87
N GLU A 202 -12.10 -28.40 -16.77
CA GLU A 202 -13.26 -27.51 -16.82
C GLU A 202 -12.88 -26.18 -17.48
N THR A 203 -13.75 -25.67 -18.36
CA THR A 203 -13.58 -24.32 -18.92
C THR A 203 -14.37 -23.31 -18.11
N LEU A 204 -13.68 -22.31 -17.58
CA LEU A 204 -14.26 -21.17 -16.87
C LEU A 204 -14.34 -19.96 -17.79
N ARG A 205 -15.43 -19.19 -17.67
CA ARG A 205 -15.56 -17.87 -18.29
C ARG A 205 -15.20 -16.78 -17.29
N ILE A 206 -14.23 -15.95 -17.62
CA ILE A 206 -13.71 -14.88 -16.76
C ILE A 206 -13.89 -13.53 -17.43
N TRP A 207 -14.50 -12.57 -16.75
CA TRP A 207 -14.52 -11.17 -17.21
C TRP A 207 -13.27 -10.45 -16.70
N ILE A 208 -12.32 -10.20 -17.60
CA ILE A 208 -11.07 -9.54 -17.25
C ILE A 208 -11.15 -8.04 -17.51
N ASP A 209 -10.38 -7.31 -16.72
CA ASP A 209 -9.98 -5.96 -17.03
C ASP A 209 -8.67 -6.00 -17.83
N PRO A 210 -8.66 -5.59 -19.11
CA PRO A 210 -7.43 -5.65 -19.92
C PRO A 210 -6.24 -4.93 -19.29
N ILE A 211 -6.45 -3.78 -18.63
CA ILE A 211 -5.35 -3.04 -18.00
C ILE A 211 -4.69 -3.85 -16.88
N ALA A 212 -5.52 -4.46 -16.02
CA ALA A 212 -5.02 -5.26 -14.90
C ALA A 212 -4.43 -6.59 -15.40
N HIS A 213 -5.11 -7.24 -16.34
CA HIS A 213 -4.69 -8.52 -16.91
C HIS A 213 -3.35 -8.41 -17.63
N ASP A 214 -3.20 -7.44 -18.54
CA ASP A 214 -1.97 -7.24 -19.32
C ASP A 214 -0.80 -6.83 -18.41
N PHE A 215 -1.07 -6.15 -17.28
CA PHE A 215 -0.06 -5.87 -16.27
C PHE A 215 0.41 -7.17 -15.59
N ILE A 216 -0.52 -8.06 -15.24
CA ILE A 216 -0.21 -9.32 -14.57
C ILE A 216 0.55 -10.27 -15.50
N GLU A 217 0.09 -10.45 -16.73
CA GLU A 217 0.72 -11.36 -17.70
C GLU A 217 2.17 -11.01 -17.97
N ARG A 218 2.48 -9.72 -18.13
CA ARG A 218 3.86 -9.25 -18.41
C ARG A 218 4.85 -9.57 -17.31
N GLU A 219 4.40 -9.66 -16.06
CA GLU A 219 5.28 -9.82 -14.90
C GLU A 219 5.13 -11.19 -14.22
N TRP A 220 4.28 -12.07 -14.75
CA TRP A 220 3.95 -13.33 -14.08
C TRP A 220 5.15 -14.29 -14.01
N ALA A 221 5.93 -14.35 -15.09
CA ALA A 221 7.04 -15.30 -15.23
C ALA A 221 8.25 -14.95 -14.35
N ASP A 222 8.60 -13.66 -14.27
CA ASP A 222 9.74 -13.16 -13.48
C ASP A 222 9.32 -11.92 -12.67
N PRO A 223 8.66 -12.11 -11.52
CA PRO A 223 8.17 -11.00 -10.72
C PRO A 223 9.31 -10.27 -10.02
N PRO A 224 9.43 -8.93 -10.18
CA PRO A 224 10.41 -8.13 -9.44
C PRO A 224 10.37 -8.40 -7.93
N PHE A 225 11.54 -8.62 -7.35
CA PHE A 225 11.75 -8.97 -5.94
C PHE A 225 11.02 -10.26 -5.48
N GLY A 226 10.61 -11.13 -6.41
CA GLY A 226 9.80 -12.31 -6.11
C GLY A 226 8.36 -11.97 -5.68
N VAL A 227 7.90 -10.74 -5.92
CA VAL A 227 6.57 -10.27 -5.49
C VAL A 227 5.55 -10.58 -6.57
N ARG A 228 4.71 -11.59 -6.32
CA ARG A 228 3.65 -12.05 -7.23
C ARG A 228 2.79 -10.87 -7.74
N PRO A 229 2.55 -10.76 -9.06
CA PRO A 229 1.65 -9.75 -9.60
C PRO A 229 0.17 -10.07 -9.31
N GLY A 230 -0.68 -9.06 -9.55
CA GLY A 230 -2.14 -9.19 -9.48
C GLY A 230 -2.77 -8.92 -8.12
N ALA A 231 -1.98 -8.65 -7.08
CA ALA A 231 -2.52 -8.10 -5.84
C ALA A 231 -2.84 -6.62 -6.02
N HIS A 232 -4.09 -6.23 -5.82
CA HIS A 232 -4.55 -4.86 -6.06
C HIS A 232 -5.64 -4.43 -5.08
N GLY A 233 -5.64 -3.13 -4.75
CA GLY A 233 -6.66 -2.51 -3.92
C GLY A 233 -7.91 -2.16 -4.74
N VAL A 234 -9.09 -2.34 -4.13
CA VAL A 234 -10.38 -1.88 -4.66
C VAL A 234 -10.99 -0.91 -3.66
N GLY A 235 -11.40 0.27 -4.11
CA GLY A 235 -11.98 1.30 -3.25
C GLY A 235 -10.97 2.32 -2.71
N SER A 236 -11.35 3.04 -1.66
CA SER A 236 -10.48 3.97 -0.94
C SER A 236 -9.74 3.27 0.20
N PRO A 237 -8.64 3.84 0.71
CA PRO A 237 -7.88 3.28 1.84
C PRO A 237 -8.70 3.01 3.11
N ASP A 238 -9.78 3.77 3.32
CA ASP A 238 -10.71 3.71 4.45
C ASP A 238 -12.05 3.04 4.13
N ASP A 239 -12.31 2.72 2.86
CA ASP A 239 -13.48 1.96 2.43
C ASP A 239 -13.18 1.12 1.18
N GLY A 240 -12.72 -0.11 1.41
CA GLY A 240 -12.24 -0.96 0.34
C GLY A 240 -11.82 -2.35 0.79
N ARG A 241 -11.30 -3.11 -0.16
CA ARG A 241 -10.77 -4.46 0.04
C ARG A 241 -9.45 -4.64 -0.72
N LEU A 242 -8.71 -5.68 -0.35
CA LEU A 242 -7.52 -6.13 -1.06
C LEU A 242 -7.87 -7.42 -1.81
N VAL A 243 -7.68 -7.41 -3.13
CA VAL A 243 -7.81 -8.59 -3.98
C VAL A 243 -6.43 -9.23 -4.10
N CYS A 244 -6.37 -10.54 -3.91
CA CYS A 244 -5.15 -11.30 -4.14
C CYS A 244 -3.93 -10.82 -3.34
N GLY A 245 -4.13 -10.30 -2.13
CA GLY A 245 -3.08 -9.69 -1.31
C GLY A 245 -1.79 -10.49 -1.23
N VAL A 246 -0.66 -9.79 -1.32
CA VAL A 246 0.67 -10.38 -1.18
C VAL A 246 1.22 -10.02 0.18
N GLN A 247 1.63 -11.03 0.94
CA GLN A 247 2.32 -10.79 2.19
C GLN A 247 3.70 -10.22 1.90
N LEU A 248 4.10 -9.18 2.64
CA LEU A 248 5.44 -8.63 2.60
C LEU A 248 6.45 -9.77 2.84
N PRO A 249 7.33 -10.09 1.87
CA PRO A 249 8.32 -11.16 2.00
C PRO A 249 9.27 -10.94 3.17
N GLU A 250 9.88 -12.00 3.67
CA GLU A 250 10.96 -11.89 4.66
C GLU A 250 12.25 -11.48 3.96
N ARG A 251 12.90 -10.42 4.45
CA ARG A 251 14.14 -9.89 3.87
C ARG A 251 15.01 -9.26 4.97
N PRO A 252 16.33 -9.15 4.77
CA PRO A 252 17.24 -8.59 5.78
C PRO A 252 17.08 -7.08 6.00
N GLU A 253 16.49 -6.33 5.06
CA GLU A 253 16.42 -4.87 5.18
C GLU A 253 15.44 -4.40 6.28
N TYR A 254 14.48 -5.25 6.68
CA TYR A 254 13.43 -4.91 7.63
C TYR A 254 12.94 -6.11 8.45
N ILE A 255 12.18 -5.83 9.50
CA ILE A 255 11.51 -6.82 10.33
C ILE A 255 10.00 -6.62 10.18
N ARG A 256 9.31 -7.70 9.81
CA ARG A 256 7.85 -7.77 9.78
C ARG A 256 7.32 -7.96 11.21
N LYS A 257 6.80 -6.89 11.83
CA LYS A 257 6.34 -6.92 13.24
C LYS A 257 5.08 -7.78 13.42
N ILE A 258 4.15 -7.73 12.46
CA ILE A 258 2.84 -8.39 12.57
C ILE A 258 2.51 -9.11 11.25
N PRO A 259 2.91 -10.39 11.09
CA PRO A 259 2.70 -11.12 9.83
C PRO A 259 1.24 -11.17 9.37
N GLY A 260 0.28 -11.27 10.30
CA GLY A 260 -1.15 -11.35 10.01
C GLY A 260 -1.76 -10.08 9.37
N SER A 261 -1.09 -8.93 9.52
CA SER A 261 -1.50 -7.67 8.90
C SER A 261 -0.46 -7.13 7.91
N ALA A 262 0.49 -7.95 7.47
CA ALA A 262 1.56 -7.53 6.55
C ALA A 262 1.22 -7.83 5.08
N TYR A 263 -0.05 -7.69 4.67
CA TYR A 263 -0.49 -7.94 3.29
C TYR A 263 -0.72 -6.62 2.56
N GLY A 264 -0.14 -6.48 1.38
CA GLY A 264 -0.29 -5.29 0.54
C GLY A 264 -0.67 -5.63 -0.90
N THR A 265 -0.85 -4.59 -1.69
CA THR A 265 -0.90 -4.74 -3.15
C THR A 265 0.48 -5.06 -3.70
N THR A 266 0.56 -5.59 -4.92
CA THR A 266 1.83 -5.88 -5.59
C THR A 266 2.66 -4.60 -5.68
N HIS A 267 2.00 -3.50 -6.04
CA HIS A 267 2.62 -2.19 -6.19
C HIS A 267 3.18 -1.66 -4.86
N THR A 268 2.41 -1.70 -3.78
CA THR A 268 2.86 -1.26 -2.45
C THR A 268 4.02 -2.11 -1.92
N VAL A 269 3.92 -3.44 -2.02
CA VAL A 269 4.97 -4.34 -1.50
C VAL A 269 6.29 -4.13 -2.25
N ARG A 270 6.26 -4.01 -3.58
CA ARG A 270 7.49 -3.78 -4.36
C ARG A 270 8.13 -2.43 -4.07
N ASN A 271 7.36 -1.36 -4.05
CA ASN A 271 7.88 -0.02 -3.75
C ASN A 271 8.40 0.09 -2.31
N LEU A 272 7.76 -0.60 -1.36
CA LEU A 272 8.28 -0.69 -0.01
C LEU A 272 9.64 -1.40 0.02
N ILE A 273 9.79 -2.56 -0.64
CA ILE A 273 11.08 -3.28 -0.71
C ILE A 273 12.15 -2.41 -1.36
N ALA A 274 11.85 -1.81 -2.52
CA ALA A 274 12.78 -0.92 -3.23
C ALA A 274 13.21 0.25 -2.33
N ALA A 275 12.28 0.88 -1.63
CA ALA A 275 12.58 1.96 -0.68
C ALA A 275 13.41 1.48 0.50
N MET A 276 13.20 0.26 1.03
CA MET A 276 14.00 -0.27 2.13
C MET A 276 15.44 -0.58 1.70
N VAL A 277 15.63 -1.15 0.50
CA VAL A 277 16.97 -1.38 -0.08
C VAL A 277 17.68 -0.04 -0.27
N GLU A 278 17.00 0.93 -0.90
CA GLU A 278 17.56 2.24 -1.16
C GLU A 278 17.86 3.01 0.13
N PHE A 279 17.01 2.90 1.16
CA PHE A 279 17.23 3.46 2.48
C PHE A 279 18.53 2.93 3.10
N ARG A 280 18.74 1.60 3.08
CA ARG A 280 19.97 0.99 3.61
C ARG A 280 21.20 1.49 2.86
N ARG A 281 21.14 1.53 1.53
CA ARG A 281 22.23 1.99 0.67
C ARG A 281 22.61 3.45 0.94
N ARG A 282 21.63 4.35 1.03
CA ARG A 282 21.89 5.80 1.16
C ARG A 282 22.26 6.26 2.56
N SER A 283 21.76 5.59 3.59
CA SER A 283 21.90 6.05 4.98
C SER A 283 23.02 5.36 5.74
N GLY A 284 23.41 4.14 5.32
CA GLY A 284 24.30 3.28 6.12
C GLY A 284 23.71 2.89 7.48
N TYR A 285 22.42 3.13 7.73
CA TYR A 285 21.78 2.85 9.01
C TYR A 285 21.85 1.35 9.33
N GLY A 286 22.53 0.97 10.41
CA GLY A 286 22.68 -0.42 10.86
C GLY A 286 21.55 -0.93 11.77
N GLY A 287 20.70 -0.03 12.29
CA GLY A 287 19.63 -0.39 13.22
C GLY A 287 18.49 -1.20 12.58
N ARG A 288 17.51 -1.61 13.38
CA ARG A 288 16.35 -2.39 12.89
C ARG A 288 15.25 -1.47 12.37
N VAL A 289 14.69 -1.79 11.21
CA VAL A 289 13.49 -1.15 10.65
C VAL A 289 12.31 -2.08 10.85
N TYR A 290 11.29 -1.65 11.58
CA TYR A 290 10.12 -2.48 11.86
C TYR A 290 8.95 -2.00 11.00
N ILE A 291 8.45 -2.91 10.16
CA ILE A 291 7.21 -2.71 9.40
C ILE A 291 6.05 -3.23 10.25
N GLY A 292 5.14 -2.33 10.57
CA GLY A 292 3.90 -2.57 11.30
C GLY A 292 2.78 -3.08 10.39
N ALA A 293 1.59 -2.51 10.57
CA ALA A 293 0.41 -2.92 9.80
C ALA A 293 0.49 -2.44 8.34
N ILE A 294 0.05 -3.31 7.43
CA ILE A 294 -0.23 -2.99 6.03
C ILE A 294 -1.74 -3.17 5.76
N SER A 295 -2.20 -4.41 5.77
CA SER A 295 -3.61 -4.79 5.76
C SER A 295 -3.79 -6.29 6.06
N ARG A 296 -5.02 -6.72 6.28
CA ARG A 296 -5.38 -8.16 6.34
C ARG A 296 -5.19 -8.82 4.96
N PRO A 297 -5.11 -10.17 4.87
CA PRO A 297 -4.93 -10.87 3.58
C PRO A 297 -5.93 -10.49 2.47
N ARG A 298 -7.16 -10.11 2.85
CA ARG A 298 -8.23 -9.65 1.95
C ARG A 298 -8.61 -8.18 2.19
N GLY A 299 -7.80 -7.46 2.96
CA GLY A 299 -8.05 -6.07 3.32
C GLY A 299 -9.25 -5.91 4.27
N GLY A 300 -9.99 -4.83 4.12
CA GLY A 300 -11.12 -4.47 4.98
C GLY A 300 -10.69 -3.89 6.33
N ARG A 301 -11.65 -3.70 7.24
CA ARG A 301 -11.41 -3.06 8.55
C ARG A 301 -10.30 -3.76 9.32
N LEU A 302 -9.34 -2.99 9.84
CA LEU A 302 -8.29 -3.44 10.75
C LEU A 302 -8.47 -2.70 12.08
N GLY A 303 -8.58 -3.44 13.19
CA GLY A 303 -8.85 -2.85 14.50
C GLY A 303 -7.76 -1.86 14.91
N GLY A 304 -8.15 -0.69 15.43
CA GLY A 304 -7.22 0.40 15.78
C GLY A 304 -6.86 1.33 14.62
N HIS A 305 -7.23 1.00 13.38
CA HIS A 305 -6.89 1.80 12.20
C HIS A 305 -8.15 2.32 11.48
N LYS A 306 -8.11 3.59 11.05
CA LYS A 306 -9.16 4.17 10.19
C LYS A 306 -9.04 3.69 8.73
N SER A 307 -7.81 3.51 8.25
CA SER A 307 -7.46 3.06 6.89
C SER A 307 -6.89 1.62 6.91
N HIS A 308 -5.88 1.28 6.09
CA HIS A 308 -5.32 -0.07 5.93
C HIS A 308 -6.26 -1.10 5.31
N ARG A 309 -7.29 -0.66 4.57
CA ARG A 309 -8.27 -1.59 4.01
C ARG A 309 -7.91 -2.16 2.65
N THR A 310 -7.03 -1.49 1.90
CA THR A 310 -6.74 -1.81 0.50
C THR A 310 -5.32 -2.29 0.26
N GLY A 311 -4.51 -2.46 1.32
CA GLY A 311 -3.12 -2.90 1.19
C GLY A 311 -2.15 -1.83 0.70
N ARG A 312 -2.55 -0.55 0.76
CA ARG A 312 -1.77 0.62 0.31
C ARG A 312 -1.17 1.47 1.42
N ASP A 313 -1.63 1.27 2.65
CA ASP A 313 -1.13 1.94 3.84
C ASP A 313 -0.09 1.04 4.53
N VAL A 314 0.99 1.62 5.06
CA VAL A 314 2.07 0.90 5.74
C VAL A 314 2.52 1.72 6.95
N ASP A 315 2.43 1.13 8.14
CA ASP A 315 3.04 1.71 9.33
C ASP A 315 4.51 1.30 9.41
N ILE A 316 5.40 2.27 9.61
CA ILE A 316 6.82 2.02 9.80
C ILE A 316 7.26 2.69 11.09
N ARG A 317 7.73 1.89 12.04
CA ARG A 317 8.19 2.39 13.34
C ARG A 317 9.34 3.37 13.15
N LEU A 318 9.37 4.46 13.91
CA LEU A 318 10.46 5.44 13.82
C LEU A 318 11.82 4.77 14.13
N PRO A 319 12.86 5.02 13.32
CA PRO A 319 14.18 4.45 13.53
C PRO A 319 14.79 4.99 14.82
N LEU A 320 15.49 4.13 15.54
CA LEU A 320 16.15 4.48 16.80
C LEU A 320 17.63 4.69 16.55
N LYS A 321 18.25 5.59 17.31
CA LYS A 321 19.71 5.75 17.31
C LYS A 321 20.36 4.39 17.57
N GLU A 322 21.47 4.11 16.91
CA GLU A 322 22.16 2.83 16.99
C GLU A 322 22.59 2.46 18.43
N SER A 323 22.95 3.46 19.24
CA SER A 323 23.27 3.31 20.66
C SER A 323 22.08 2.91 21.55
N ILE A 324 20.86 2.87 21.02
CA ILE A 324 19.65 2.51 21.75
C ILE A 324 19.29 1.05 21.46
N PRO A 325 18.99 0.23 22.48
CA PRO A 325 18.47 -1.11 22.27
C PRO A 325 17.24 -1.12 21.37
N GLN A 326 17.34 -1.82 20.24
CA GLN A 326 16.37 -1.70 19.15
C GLN A 326 14.98 -2.29 19.48
N ALA A 327 14.86 -3.09 20.54
CA ALA A 327 13.58 -3.63 21.02
C ALA A 327 12.71 -2.60 21.77
N LEU A 328 13.27 -1.47 22.20
CA LEU A 328 12.53 -0.46 22.96
C LEU A 328 11.58 0.34 22.07
N GLU A 329 10.51 0.88 22.68
CA GLU A 329 9.62 1.78 21.95
C GLU A 329 10.28 3.13 21.61
N PRO A 330 9.94 3.71 20.46
CA PRO A 330 10.36 5.06 20.11
C PRO A 330 9.91 6.05 21.17
N ARG A 331 10.83 6.91 21.58
CA ARG A 331 10.54 8.10 22.39
C ARG A 331 11.19 9.26 21.66
N PRO A 332 10.43 10.04 20.85
CA PRO A 332 11.00 10.99 19.90
C PRO A 332 12.10 11.85 20.50
N ALA A 333 11.84 12.47 21.66
CA ALA A 333 12.77 13.36 22.33
C ALA A 333 14.17 12.76 22.52
N ARG A 334 14.25 11.47 22.88
CA ARG A 334 15.47 10.82 23.38
C ARG A 334 16.08 9.81 22.41
N ARG A 335 15.24 8.98 21.80
CA ARG A 335 15.66 7.71 21.16
C ARG A 335 15.65 7.73 19.64
N VAL A 336 14.80 8.55 19.02
CA VAL A 336 14.61 8.54 17.56
C VAL A 336 15.83 9.15 16.87
N ASP A 337 16.25 8.50 15.78
CA ASP A 337 17.24 9.02 14.86
C ASP A 337 16.52 9.76 13.71
N PHE A 338 16.47 11.08 13.81
CA PHE A 338 15.81 11.91 12.79
C PHE A 338 16.58 12.00 11.48
N ARG A 339 17.90 11.74 11.48
CA ARG A 339 18.68 11.67 10.24
C ARG A 339 18.33 10.39 9.48
N ALA A 340 18.27 9.26 10.19
CA ALA A 340 17.79 8.00 9.61
C ALA A 340 16.34 8.12 9.13
N LEU A 341 15.45 8.76 9.91
CA LEU A 341 14.07 9.00 9.51
C LEU A 341 13.97 9.84 8.23
N TYR A 342 14.79 10.89 8.10
CA TYR A 342 14.84 11.69 6.88
C TYR A 342 15.23 10.84 5.67
N HIS A 343 16.30 10.06 5.75
CA HIS A 343 16.72 9.21 4.63
C HIS A 343 15.71 8.10 4.31
N LEU A 344 15.01 7.56 5.32
CA LEU A 344 13.92 6.61 5.14
C LEU A 344 12.77 7.23 4.35
N ILE A 345 12.30 8.41 4.78
CA ILE A 345 11.24 9.14 4.07
C ILE A 345 11.68 9.51 2.66
N ARG A 346 12.93 9.96 2.46
CA ARG A 346 13.44 10.23 1.11
C ARG A 346 13.44 8.99 0.25
N ALA A 347 13.90 7.83 0.75
CA ALA A 347 13.91 6.60 -0.02
C ALA A 347 12.50 6.14 -0.42
N LEU A 348 11.51 6.35 0.45
CA LEU A 348 10.09 6.12 0.14
C LEU A 348 9.58 7.09 -0.93
N VAL A 349 9.83 8.39 -0.77
CA VAL A 349 9.34 9.43 -1.68
C VAL A 349 10.00 9.35 -3.06
N ASP A 350 11.28 8.99 -3.13
CA ASP A 350 12.03 8.88 -4.39
C ASP A 350 11.55 7.73 -5.28
N THR A 351 10.71 6.81 -4.76
CA THR A 351 9.99 5.85 -5.61
C THR A 351 9.02 6.56 -6.56
N GLY A 352 8.59 7.79 -6.25
CA GLY A 352 7.52 8.50 -6.96
C GLY A 352 6.11 8.05 -6.57
N GLU A 353 6.00 6.97 -5.81
CA GLU A 353 4.74 6.25 -5.58
C GLU A 353 4.10 6.55 -4.22
N VAL A 354 4.67 7.44 -3.42
CA VAL A 354 4.07 7.87 -2.15
C VAL A 354 3.04 8.98 -2.40
N GLU A 355 1.84 8.76 -1.87
CA GLU A 355 0.76 9.75 -1.85
C GLU A 355 0.92 10.69 -0.66
N VAL A 356 1.14 10.13 0.54
CA VAL A 356 1.27 10.88 1.79
C VAL A 356 2.04 10.08 2.83
N VAL A 357 2.76 10.77 3.72
CA VAL A 357 3.34 10.21 4.94
C VAL A 357 2.76 10.96 6.13
N PHE A 358 2.07 10.30 7.06
CA PHE A 358 1.64 10.93 8.29
C PHE A 358 2.71 10.83 9.37
N LEU A 359 2.98 11.96 10.01
CA LEU A 359 3.92 12.16 11.11
C LEU A 359 3.47 13.38 11.93
N ASP A 360 3.38 13.24 13.25
CA ASP A 360 2.88 14.30 14.14
C ASP A 360 3.66 15.62 13.93
N TYR A 361 2.93 16.73 13.81
CA TYR A 361 3.47 18.03 13.43
C TYR A 361 4.71 18.52 14.22
N PRO A 362 4.79 18.38 15.56
CA PRO A 362 5.96 18.78 16.34
C PRO A 362 7.23 17.99 15.97
N LEU A 363 7.09 16.75 15.48
CA LEU A 363 8.20 15.93 15.04
C LEU A 363 8.75 16.41 13.70
N GLN A 364 7.90 16.99 12.84
CA GLN A 364 8.31 17.52 11.54
C GLN A 364 9.36 18.63 11.67
N ARG A 365 9.34 19.46 12.73
CA ARG A 365 10.41 20.45 12.98
C ARG A 365 11.78 19.78 13.22
N ARG A 366 11.79 18.66 13.95
CA ARG A 366 13.02 17.93 14.27
C ARG A 366 13.54 17.18 13.05
N LEU A 367 12.61 16.65 12.26
CA LEU A 367 12.91 16.09 10.95
C LEU A 367 13.51 17.14 10.01
N ALA A 368 12.92 18.34 9.92
CA ALA A 368 13.43 19.44 9.11
C ALA A 368 14.86 19.84 9.51
N LYS A 369 15.13 19.98 10.83
CA LYS A 369 16.48 20.28 11.33
C LYS A 369 17.48 19.18 10.96
N ALA A 370 17.11 17.91 11.11
CA ALA A 370 17.98 16.79 10.76
C ALA A 370 18.21 16.69 9.24
N ALA A 371 17.19 16.96 8.44
CA ALA A 371 17.26 16.98 6.99
C ALA A 371 18.16 18.11 6.46
N ALA A 372 18.02 19.33 6.99
CA ALA A 372 18.90 20.45 6.68
C ALA A 372 20.37 20.13 7.05
N ALA A 373 20.60 19.53 8.23
CA ALA A 373 21.92 19.08 8.65
C ALA A 373 22.48 17.93 7.76
N ALA A 374 21.62 17.20 7.05
CA ALA A 374 21.98 16.18 6.07
C ALA A 374 22.11 16.75 4.64
N GLY A 375 22.03 18.07 4.46
CA GLY A 375 22.24 18.74 3.17
C GLY A 375 20.97 19.02 2.35
N ALA A 376 19.78 18.81 2.91
CA ALA A 376 18.54 19.13 2.22
C ALA A 376 18.40 20.64 1.97
N SER A 377 18.10 21.03 0.74
CA SER A 377 17.79 22.41 0.38
C SER A 377 16.44 22.85 0.94
N GLU A 378 16.26 24.17 1.09
CA GLU A 378 14.97 24.74 1.53
C GLU A 378 13.82 24.36 0.59
N ALA A 379 14.08 24.29 -0.72
CA ALA A 379 13.09 23.90 -1.72
C ALA A 379 12.65 22.44 -1.53
N GLU A 380 13.59 21.53 -1.28
CA GLU A 380 13.27 20.13 -0.98
C GLU A 380 12.47 20.01 0.32
N LEU A 381 12.86 20.72 1.38
CA LEU A 381 12.12 20.72 2.64
C LEU A 381 10.70 21.28 2.46
N ALA A 382 10.56 22.35 1.68
CA ALA A 382 9.27 22.95 1.37
C ALA A 382 8.36 22.01 0.58
N ALA A 383 8.90 21.21 -0.34
CA ALA A 383 8.16 20.19 -1.09
C ALA A 383 7.83 18.97 -0.22
N LEU A 384 8.74 18.58 0.66
CA LEU A 384 8.62 17.37 1.48
C LEU A 384 7.71 17.57 2.69
N LEU A 385 7.83 18.66 3.42
CA LEU A 385 7.21 18.85 4.74
C LEU A 385 6.04 19.84 4.72
N GLN A 386 5.03 19.57 5.55
CA GLN A 386 3.96 20.52 5.85
C GLN A 386 4.45 21.65 6.76
N TRP A 387 5.25 21.32 7.78
CA TRP A 387 5.92 22.31 8.62
C TRP A 387 6.81 23.25 7.77
N PRO A 388 6.89 24.57 8.06
CA PRO A 388 6.31 25.30 9.19
C PRO A 388 4.91 25.88 8.94
N ARG A 389 4.20 25.50 7.87
CA ARG A 389 2.97 26.18 7.39
C ARG A 389 1.74 26.03 8.29
N GLY A 390 1.85 25.32 9.40
CA GLY A 390 0.77 25.05 10.35
C GLY A 390 0.04 23.73 10.08
N ARG A 391 -0.64 23.19 11.10
CA ARG A 391 -1.36 21.90 11.06
C ARG A 391 -2.48 21.84 10.02
N LYS A 392 -3.04 22.99 9.64
CA LYS A 392 -4.12 23.09 8.64
C LYS A 392 -3.61 23.15 7.19
N ALA A 393 -2.30 23.30 6.98
CA ALA A 393 -1.77 23.46 5.63
C ALA A 393 -1.88 22.16 4.84
N SER A 394 -2.36 22.24 3.61
CA SER A 394 -2.48 21.13 2.66
C SER A 394 -1.32 21.09 1.64
N ARG A 395 -0.12 21.60 1.97
CA ARG A 395 1.15 21.40 1.21
C ARG A 395 2.21 20.51 1.89
N GLY A 396 3.03 19.77 1.13
CA GLY A 396 3.99 18.77 1.62
C GLY A 396 3.59 17.31 1.36
N ILE A 397 4.52 16.37 1.35
CA ILE A 397 4.21 14.93 1.34
C ILE A 397 4.04 14.42 2.77
N VAL A 398 4.86 14.91 3.70
CA VAL A 398 4.75 14.62 5.13
C VAL A 398 3.69 15.53 5.77
N ARG A 399 2.71 14.92 6.43
CA ARG A 399 1.48 15.54 6.93
C ARG A 399 1.26 15.23 8.39
N ASP A 400 0.70 16.21 9.10
CA ASP A 400 0.22 16.03 10.45
C ASP A 400 -1.00 15.12 10.47
N GLU A 401 -0.93 14.10 11.31
CA GLU A 401 -2.09 13.36 11.82
C GLU A 401 -1.73 13.01 13.28
N PRO A 402 -2.51 13.46 14.27
CA PRO A 402 -2.22 13.22 15.68
C PRO A 402 -2.05 11.73 16.00
N GLY A 403 -1.07 11.40 16.85
CA GLY A 403 -0.81 10.01 17.29
C GLY A 403 0.20 9.24 16.44
N HIS A 404 0.81 9.89 15.45
CA HIS A 404 1.92 9.34 14.65
C HIS A 404 3.25 9.83 15.22
N ASP A 405 3.52 9.52 16.49
CA ASP A 405 4.72 9.93 17.22
C ASP A 405 5.68 8.79 17.54
N ASP A 406 5.30 7.54 17.30
CA ASP A 406 6.15 6.35 17.37
C ASP A 406 6.30 5.61 16.03
N HIS A 407 5.53 5.99 15.01
CA HIS A 407 5.63 5.49 13.64
C HIS A 407 5.33 6.59 12.62
N ILE A 408 5.73 6.35 11.37
CA ILE A 408 5.14 7.01 10.21
C ILE A 408 4.08 6.10 9.61
N HIS A 409 2.95 6.67 9.19
CA HIS A 409 1.97 5.98 8.35
C HIS A 409 2.22 6.41 6.91
N VAL A 410 2.61 5.48 6.04
CA VAL A 410 2.89 5.75 4.63
C VAL A 410 1.74 5.26 3.78
N ARG A 411 1.22 6.10 2.89
CA ARG A 411 0.26 5.68 1.87
C ARG A 411 0.89 5.74 0.50
N PHE A 412 0.88 4.61 -0.20
CA PHE A 412 1.26 4.52 -1.61
C PHE A 412 0.09 4.92 -2.51
N ARG A 413 0.37 5.44 -3.70
CA ARG A 413 -0.59 5.73 -4.78
C ARG A 413 -1.23 4.45 -5.30
N CYS A 414 -2.26 4.60 -6.14
CA CYS A 414 -2.80 3.48 -6.90
C CYS A 414 -1.77 3.01 -7.93
N GLY A 415 -1.49 1.71 -7.96
CA GLY A 415 -0.61 1.12 -8.97
C GLY A 415 -1.22 1.14 -10.39
N PRO A 416 -0.40 0.99 -11.44
CA PRO A 416 -0.85 1.06 -12.84
C PRO A 416 -1.91 -0.01 -13.20
N GLY A 417 -1.82 -1.21 -12.61
CA GLY A 417 -2.79 -2.29 -12.77
C GLY A 417 -4.01 -2.21 -11.83
N GLU A 418 -4.09 -1.21 -10.94
CA GLU A 418 -5.16 -1.10 -9.93
C GLU A 418 -6.30 -0.22 -10.46
N THR A 419 -7.16 -0.80 -11.30
CA THR A 419 -8.16 -0.05 -12.06
C THR A 419 -9.36 0.44 -11.25
N GLU A 420 -9.63 -0.20 -10.12
CA GLU A 420 -10.72 0.17 -9.20
C GLU A 420 -10.24 0.87 -7.92
N CYS A 421 -9.03 1.43 -7.96
CA CYS A 421 -8.39 2.08 -6.83
C CYS A 421 -8.64 3.60 -6.80
N TYR A 422 -8.88 4.16 -5.60
CA TYR A 422 -9.04 5.60 -5.38
C TYR A 422 -7.89 6.21 -4.57
N SER A 423 -7.35 7.33 -5.05
CA SER A 423 -6.38 8.14 -4.32
C SER A 423 -6.99 9.49 -3.93
N ARG A 424 -6.37 10.21 -2.99
CA ARG A 424 -6.86 11.55 -2.65
C ARG A 424 -6.50 12.53 -3.76
N THR A 425 -7.48 13.31 -4.19
CA THR A 425 -7.34 14.45 -5.11
C THR A 425 -7.77 15.72 -4.39
N ASP A 426 -7.45 16.89 -4.93
CA ASP A 426 -7.81 18.19 -4.35
C ASP A 426 -9.32 18.35 -4.17
N GLU A 427 -10.11 17.70 -5.02
CA GLU A 427 -11.56 17.74 -4.93
C GLU A 427 -12.12 16.65 -3.98
N GLY A 428 -11.33 15.70 -3.46
CA GLY A 428 -11.78 14.50 -2.70
C GLY A 428 -11.23 13.17 -3.23
N TRP A 429 -11.84 12.01 -2.94
CA TRP A 429 -11.38 10.72 -3.49
C TRP A 429 -11.67 10.61 -4.99
N GLY A 430 -10.62 10.32 -5.78
CA GLY A 430 -10.67 10.21 -7.24
C GLY A 430 -9.44 9.46 -7.76
N ARG A 431 -9.42 9.05 -9.02
CA ARG A 431 -8.18 8.54 -9.60
C ARG A 431 -7.28 9.73 -9.94
N ILE A 432 -6.03 9.72 -9.51
CA ILE A 432 -5.05 10.72 -9.94
C ILE A 432 -4.87 10.55 -11.47
N PRO A 433 -4.98 11.61 -12.29
CA PRO A 433 -4.56 11.53 -13.68
C PRO A 433 -3.09 11.14 -13.71
N GLU A 434 -2.64 10.27 -14.62
CA GLU A 434 -1.20 10.07 -14.83
C GLU A 434 -0.55 11.43 -15.12
N VAL A 435 0.12 12.00 -14.12
CA VAL A 435 0.94 13.19 -14.31
C VAL A 435 2.29 12.69 -14.79
N ARG A 436 2.42 12.74 -16.13
CA ARG A 436 3.62 12.84 -16.97
C ARG A 436 4.77 11.86 -16.71
N ARG A 437 5.11 11.12 -17.77
CA ARG A 437 6.36 10.36 -17.94
C ARG A 437 7.53 11.07 -17.26
N ALA A 438 8.30 10.32 -16.48
CA ALA A 438 9.65 10.72 -16.15
C ALA A 438 10.42 10.99 -17.46
N PRO A 439 11.13 12.12 -17.58
CA PRO A 439 12.00 12.34 -18.73
C PRO A 439 13.16 11.35 -18.66
N GLY A 440 13.31 10.50 -19.69
CA GLY A 440 14.55 9.75 -19.93
C GLY A 440 14.58 8.27 -19.56
N GLN A 441 13.69 7.46 -20.12
CA GLN A 441 14.04 6.07 -20.43
C GLN A 441 13.89 5.86 -21.95
N PRO A 442 14.83 5.14 -22.59
CA PRO A 442 14.93 5.03 -24.05
C PRO A 442 13.68 4.46 -24.72
#